data_AF-A0A955WP89-F1
#
_entry.id   AF-A0A955WP89-F1
#
_cell.length_a   1.000
_cell.length_b   1.000
_cell.length_c   1.000
_cell.angle_alpha   90.00
_cell.angle_beta   90.00
_cell.angle_gamma   90.00
#
_symmetry.space_group_name_H-M   'P 1'
#
loop_
_entity.id
_entity.type
_entity.pdbx_description
1 polymer ?
#
loop_
_entity_poly.entity_id
_entity_poly.type
_entity_poly.pdbx_seq_one_letter_code
_entity_poly.pdbx_strand_id
1 'polypeptide(L)'
;MRAWLRRHARTLLLTGGVLAVIGAIAGWRTWDYIQNDPSFCTSCHLMDDAFGRWQHSGHRDVNCHTCHPGDIASNLHQLWVTFTEQPREVVKHADVPAAICGSCHLGDEGNWRKIGETAGHSLHYGKYKIECVTCHAPQVHTFIPTDAMCEKCHAAQMVNLTPMQRLHCGSCHDFLAEKSRGLRPDEARCAECHGGDGGTGPSAPPWHRALECANCHPVHAPRVEAVVDPITAPEVEGDAVPCSTCHVEEAALHMPQAHACQECHEPHAAPAGEAVCRDCHATQAAASPPR
;
A
#
# COMPACT_ATOMS: atom_id res chain seq x y z
N MET A 1 -6.57 -82.47 8.77
CA MET A 1 -7.40 -81.55 7.95
C MET A 1 -7.75 -80.22 8.64
N ARG A 2 -8.35 -80.20 9.84
CA ARG A 2 -8.81 -78.93 10.50
C ARG A 2 -7.71 -77.88 10.74
N ALA A 3 -6.49 -78.27 11.12
CA ALA A 3 -5.38 -77.32 11.34
C ALA A 3 -4.80 -76.74 10.04
N TRP A 4 -4.88 -77.48 8.94
CA TRP A 4 -4.44 -77.03 7.62
C TRP A 4 -5.42 -75.99 7.05
N LEU A 5 -6.73 -76.27 7.11
CA LEU A 5 -7.80 -75.34 6.77
C LEU A 5 -7.75 -74.04 7.59
N ARG A 6 -7.53 -74.12 8.91
CA ARG A 6 -7.40 -72.92 9.76
C ARG A 6 -6.16 -72.07 9.44
N ARG A 7 -5.03 -72.69 9.06
CA ARG A 7 -3.82 -71.97 8.66
C ARG A 7 -4.04 -71.23 7.33
N HIS A 8 -4.63 -71.87 6.33
CA HIS A 8 -4.89 -71.25 5.03
C HIS A 8 -5.97 -70.16 5.14
N ALA A 9 -7.02 -70.38 5.94
CA ALA A 9 -8.03 -69.35 6.23
C ALA A 9 -7.42 -68.14 6.96
N ARG A 10 -6.52 -68.35 7.92
CA ARG A 10 -5.78 -67.25 8.58
C ARG A 10 -4.88 -66.50 7.61
N THR A 11 -4.14 -67.21 6.76
CA THR A 11 -3.28 -66.56 5.75
C THR A 11 -4.10 -65.75 4.75
N LEU A 12 -5.23 -66.26 4.27
CA LEU A 12 -6.14 -65.54 3.37
C LEU A 12 -6.80 -64.32 4.03
N LEU A 13 -7.17 -64.42 5.31
CA LEU A 13 -7.68 -63.27 6.07
C LEU A 13 -6.60 -62.22 6.30
N LEU A 14 -5.36 -62.63 6.57
CA LEU A 14 -4.23 -61.72 6.73
C LEU A 14 -3.87 -61.03 5.41
N THR A 15 -3.78 -61.76 4.30
CA THR A 15 -3.48 -61.17 2.99
C THR A 15 -4.62 -60.29 2.50
N GLY A 16 -5.89 -60.70 2.67
CA GLY A 16 -7.05 -59.88 2.38
C GLY A 16 -7.08 -58.60 3.22
N GLY A 17 -6.76 -58.69 4.52
CA GLY A 17 -6.63 -57.54 5.41
C GLY A 17 -5.53 -56.58 4.97
N VAL A 18 -4.35 -57.09 4.60
CA VAL A 18 -3.23 -56.28 4.09
C VAL A 18 -3.62 -55.57 2.79
N LEU A 19 -4.25 -56.27 1.84
CA LEU A 19 -4.71 -55.67 0.58
C LEU A 19 -5.78 -54.60 0.81
N ALA A 20 -6.71 -54.81 1.74
CA ALA A 20 -7.71 -53.81 2.11
C ALA A 20 -7.05 -52.55 2.70
N VAL A 21 -6.06 -52.72 3.57
CA VAL A 21 -5.29 -51.59 4.14
C VAL A 21 -4.51 -50.84 3.06
N ILE A 22 -3.84 -51.55 2.15
CA ILE A 22 -3.13 -50.93 1.01
C ILE A 22 -4.11 -50.14 0.14
N GLY A 23 -5.26 -50.73 -0.20
CA GLY A 23 -6.30 -50.06 -0.98
C GLY A 23 -6.83 -48.80 -0.30
N ALA A 24 -7.07 -48.86 1.01
CA ALA A 24 -7.51 -47.71 1.80
C ALA A 24 -6.45 -46.59 1.83
N ILE A 25 -5.17 -46.92 2.02
CA ILE A 25 -4.07 -45.96 2.01
C ILE A 25 -3.90 -45.33 0.62
N ALA A 26 -3.95 -46.12 -0.44
CA ALA A 26 -3.83 -45.64 -1.82
C ALA A 26 -5.01 -44.73 -2.20
N GLY A 27 -6.23 -45.12 -1.84
CA GLY A 27 -7.43 -44.31 -2.04
C GLY A 27 -7.35 -42.98 -1.28
N TRP A 28 -6.95 -43.01 -0.01
CA TRP A 28 -6.77 -41.81 0.79
C TRP A 28 -5.71 -40.87 0.21
N ARG A 29 -4.53 -41.39 -0.17
CA ARG A 29 -3.47 -40.56 -0.79
C ARG A 29 -3.91 -39.92 -2.10
N THR A 30 -4.65 -40.67 -2.92
CA THR A 30 -5.16 -40.15 -4.20
C THR A 30 -6.17 -39.03 -3.96
N TRP A 31 -7.10 -39.24 -3.02
CA TRP A 31 -8.08 -38.22 -2.63
C TRP A 31 -7.41 -36.98 -2.05
N ASP A 32 -6.43 -37.16 -1.17
CA ASP A 32 -5.69 -36.06 -0.53
C ASP A 32 -4.89 -35.25 -1.56
N TYR A 33 -4.20 -35.91 -2.50
CA TYR A 33 -3.51 -35.26 -3.60
C TYR A 33 -4.46 -34.42 -4.47
N ILE A 34 -5.64 -34.94 -4.79
CA ILE A 34 -6.61 -34.23 -5.65
C ILE A 34 -7.25 -33.04 -4.93
N GLN A 35 -7.56 -33.18 -3.64
CA GLN A 35 -8.36 -32.18 -2.91
C GLN A 35 -7.52 -31.15 -2.14
N ASN A 36 -6.38 -31.58 -1.62
CA ASN A 36 -5.60 -30.81 -0.65
C ASN A 36 -4.21 -30.42 -1.13
N ASP A 37 -3.70 -31.00 -2.23
CA ASP A 37 -2.38 -30.68 -2.79
C ASP A 37 -2.50 -29.69 -3.97
N PRO A 38 -2.02 -28.44 -3.82
CA PRO A 38 -2.06 -27.43 -4.89
C PRO A 38 -1.31 -27.82 -6.17
N SER A 39 -0.35 -28.75 -6.11
CA SER A 39 0.37 -29.22 -7.29
C SER A 39 -0.50 -30.06 -8.24
N PHE A 40 -1.62 -30.60 -7.77
CA PHE A 40 -2.57 -31.28 -8.65
C PHE A 40 -3.12 -30.34 -9.73
N CYS A 41 -3.35 -29.06 -9.39
CA CYS A 41 -3.94 -28.09 -10.30
C CYS A 41 -3.06 -27.80 -11.54
N THR A 42 -1.75 -28.04 -11.47
CA THR A 42 -0.85 -27.86 -12.62
C THR A 42 -0.89 -29.02 -13.62
N SER A 43 -1.58 -30.12 -13.30
CA SER A 43 -1.57 -31.34 -14.11
C SER A 43 -2.62 -31.37 -15.23
N CYS A 44 -3.65 -30.52 -15.16
CA CYS A 44 -4.86 -30.65 -15.98
C CYS A 44 -5.11 -29.49 -16.94
N HIS A 45 -4.61 -28.29 -16.64
CA HIS A 45 -4.80 -27.08 -17.44
C HIS A 45 -3.63 -26.10 -17.23
N LEU A 46 -3.55 -25.06 -18.06
CA LEU A 46 -2.47 -24.07 -18.00
C LEU A 46 -2.50 -23.32 -16.65
N MET A 47 -1.57 -23.66 -15.76
CA MET A 47 -1.48 -23.10 -14.42
C MET A 47 -0.07 -22.75 -13.95
N ASP A 48 0.98 -23.10 -14.69
CA ASP A 48 2.37 -22.99 -14.20
C ASP A 48 2.73 -21.59 -13.69
N ASP A 49 2.45 -20.55 -14.47
CA ASP A 49 2.72 -19.15 -14.09
C ASP A 49 1.88 -18.71 -12.87
N ALA A 50 0.59 -19.06 -12.89
CA ALA A 50 -0.34 -18.72 -11.83
C ALA A 50 0.04 -19.41 -10.51
N PHE A 51 0.47 -20.67 -10.58
CA PHE A 51 0.96 -21.46 -9.48
C PHE A 51 2.28 -20.89 -8.95
N GLY A 52 3.21 -20.55 -9.82
CA GLY A 52 4.47 -19.89 -9.45
C GLY A 52 4.23 -18.58 -8.68
N ARG A 53 3.29 -17.74 -9.12
CA ARG A 53 2.94 -16.50 -8.40
C ARG A 53 2.30 -16.79 -7.03
N TRP A 54 1.40 -17.77 -6.95
CA TRP A 54 0.81 -18.20 -5.69
C TRP A 54 1.87 -18.69 -4.69
N GLN A 55 2.84 -19.50 -5.13
CA GLN A 55 3.94 -20.00 -4.29
C GLN A 55 4.78 -18.87 -3.64
N HIS A 56 4.93 -17.75 -4.35
CA HIS A 56 5.67 -16.58 -3.85
C HIS A 56 4.78 -15.57 -3.12
N SER A 57 3.48 -15.84 -3.03
CA SER A 57 2.52 -14.96 -2.37
C SER A 57 2.43 -15.23 -0.86
N GLY A 58 1.81 -14.30 -0.13
CA GLY A 58 1.46 -14.50 1.28
C GLY A 58 0.42 -15.59 1.52
N HIS A 59 -0.22 -16.13 0.47
CA HIS A 59 -1.24 -17.17 0.55
C HIS A 59 -0.74 -18.56 0.10
N ARG A 60 0.58 -18.76 -0.05
CA ARG A 60 1.18 -20.04 -0.49
C ARG A 60 0.86 -21.25 0.40
N ASP A 61 0.38 -21.02 1.61
CA ASP A 61 -0.01 -22.05 2.58
C ASP A 61 -1.53 -22.25 2.63
N VAL A 62 -2.29 -21.54 1.77
CA VAL A 62 -3.74 -21.67 1.62
C VAL A 62 -4.03 -22.50 0.37
N ASN A 63 -4.87 -23.53 0.53
CA ASN A 63 -5.26 -24.40 -0.57
C ASN A 63 -6.04 -23.62 -1.65
N CYS A 64 -5.80 -23.92 -2.92
CA CYS A 64 -6.45 -23.24 -4.05
C CYS A 64 -7.98 -23.28 -3.97
N HIS A 65 -8.58 -24.39 -3.50
CA HIS A 65 -10.02 -24.57 -3.38
C HIS A 65 -10.67 -23.63 -2.36
N THR A 66 -9.90 -23.10 -1.40
CA THR A 66 -10.40 -22.09 -0.46
C THR A 66 -10.83 -20.83 -1.19
N CYS A 67 -10.08 -20.43 -2.22
CA CYS A 67 -10.38 -19.25 -3.05
C CYS A 67 -11.21 -19.61 -4.29
N HIS A 68 -10.95 -20.79 -4.86
CA HIS A 68 -11.65 -21.31 -6.03
C HIS A 68 -12.52 -22.50 -5.62
N PRO A 69 -13.68 -22.27 -5.01
CA PRO A 69 -14.63 -23.34 -4.73
C PRO A 69 -15.06 -23.94 -6.07
N GLY A 70 -14.41 -25.04 -6.45
CA GLY A 70 -14.55 -25.61 -7.78
C GLY A 70 -15.95 -26.16 -7.97
N ASP A 71 -16.58 -25.78 -9.08
CA ASP A 71 -17.76 -26.47 -9.57
C ASP A 71 -17.38 -27.49 -10.64
N ILE A 72 -18.09 -28.60 -10.68
CA ILE A 72 -17.80 -29.72 -11.60
C ILE A 72 -17.88 -29.27 -13.06
N ALA A 73 -18.81 -28.37 -13.40
CA ALA A 73 -19.00 -27.94 -14.78
C ALA A 73 -17.84 -27.09 -15.27
N SER A 74 -17.36 -26.12 -14.48
CA SER A 74 -16.18 -25.33 -14.82
C SER A 74 -14.92 -26.18 -14.93
N ASN A 75 -14.73 -27.15 -14.04
CA ASN A 75 -13.57 -28.05 -14.10
C ASN A 75 -13.59 -28.90 -15.38
N LEU A 76 -14.75 -29.46 -15.76
CA LEU A 76 -14.90 -30.20 -17.00
C LEU A 76 -14.71 -29.32 -18.24
N HIS A 77 -15.18 -28.08 -18.19
CA HIS A 77 -14.98 -27.11 -19.26
C HIS A 77 -13.48 -26.77 -19.44
N GLN A 78 -12.75 -26.53 -18.35
CA GLN A 78 -11.30 -26.26 -18.41
C GLN A 78 -10.50 -27.43 -18.99
N LEU A 79 -10.86 -28.66 -18.61
CA LEU A 79 -10.26 -29.86 -19.22
C LEU A 79 -10.55 -29.90 -20.73
N TRP A 80 -11.81 -29.69 -21.12
CA TRP A 80 -12.20 -29.69 -22.53
C TRP A 80 -11.43 -28.65 -23.35
N VAL A 81 -11.36 -27.40 -22.88
CA VAL A 81 -10.59 -26.31 -23.53
C VAL A 81 -9.11 -26.67 -23.60
N THR A 82 -8.52 -27.22 -22.53
CA THR A 82 -7.10 -27.59 -22.53
C THR A 82 -6.77 -28.64 -23.59
N PHE A 83 -7.60 -29.67 -23.72
CA PHE A 83 -7.36 -30.75 -24.69
C PHE A 83 -7.71 -30.36 -26.13
N THR A 84 -8.66 -29.44 -26.34
CA THR A 84 -9.13 -29.06 -27.69
C THR A 84 -8.44 -27.82 -28.24
N GLU A 85 -8.24 -26.78 -27.42
CA GLU A 85 -7.72 -25.48 -27.84
C GLU A 85 -6.24 -25.27 -27.49
N GLN A 86 -5.72 -25.97 -26.47
CA GLN A 86 -4.33 -25.88 -26.01
C GLN A 86 -3.84 -24.43 -25.82
N PRO A 87 -4.50 -23.64 -24.95
CA PRO A 87 -4.15 -22.24 -24.75
C PRO A 87 -2.72 -22.11 -24.21
N ARG A 88 -2.01 -21.07 -24.67
CA ARG A 88 -0.64 -20.73 -24.20
C ARG A 88 -0.61 -19.57 -23.22
N GLU A 89 -1.73 -18.87 -23.06
CA GLU A 89 -1.85 -17.72 -22.17
C GLU A 89 -3.12 -17.85 -21.34
N VAL A 90 -3.05 -17.38 -20.10
CA VAL A 90 -4.20 -17.34 -19.19
C VAL A 90 -4.99 -16.07 -19.49
N VAL A 91 -6.13 -16.23 -20.17
CA VAL A 91 -7.14 -15.17 -20.34
C VAL A 91 -7.95 -15.00 -19.05
N LYS A 92 -9.14 -14.36 -19.11
CA LYS A 92 -10.02 -14.18 -17.94
C LYS A 92 -10.18 -15.51 -17.19
N HIS A 93 -9.56 -15.56 -16.01
CA HIS A 93 -9.59 -16.71 -15.12
C HIS A 93 -10.87 -16.71 -14.27
N ALA A 94 -11.12 -17.79 -13.52
CA ALA A 94 -12.29 -17.96 -12.67
C ALA A 94 -12.56 -16.74 -11.78
N ASP A 95 -13.83 -16.35 -11.67
CA ASP A 95 -14.25 -15.22 -10.86
C ASP A 95 -14.23 -15.64 -9.37
N VAL A 96 -13.27 -15.12 -8.60
CA VAL A 96 -13.19 -15.34 -7.14
C VAL A 96 -14.07 -14.30 -6.43
N PRO A 97 -15.12 -14.70 -5.70
CA PRO A 97 -15.93 -13.76 -4.94
C PRO A 97 -15.11 -13.04 -3.88
N ALA A 98 -15.18 -11.71 -3.84
CA ALA A 98 -14.44 -10.89 -2.88
C ALA A 98 -14.76 -11.22 -1.41
N ALA A 99 -15.96 -11.76 -1.14
CA ALA A 99 -16.39 -12.20 0.19
C ALA A 99 -15.47 -13.29 0.80
N ILE A 100 -14.82 -14.12 -0.02
CA ILE A 100 -13.89 -15.16 0.46
C ILE A 100 -12.67 -14.53 1.14
N CYS A 101 -12.20 -13.38 0.65
CA CYS A 101 -11.10 -12.66 1.30
C CYS A 101 -11.53 -12.20 2.71
N GLY A 102 -12.76 -11.72 2.83
CA GLY A 102 -13.35 -11.22 4.07
C GLY A 102 -13.56 -12.30 5.13
N SER A 103 -13.90 -13.55 4.75
CA SER A 103 -14.12 -14.62 5.73
C SER A 103 -12.89 -14.93 6.58
N CYS A 104 -11.70 -14.71 6.04
CA CYS A 104 -10.46 -14.77 6.80
C CYS A 104 -10.11 -13.38 7.34
N HIS A 105 -9.81 -12.41 6.48
CA HIS A 105 -9.20 -11.13 6.88
C HIS A 105 -10.06 -10.21 7.74
N LEU A 106 -11.38 -10.43 7.77
CA LEU A 106 -12.33 -9.69 8.60
C LEU A 106 -13.00 -10.57 9.66
N GLY A 107 -12.74 -11.88 9.64
CA GLY A 107 -13.28 -12.83 10.61
C GLY A 107 -12.61 -12.72 11.98
N ASP A 108 -13.24 -13.36 12.97
CA ASP A 108 -12.72 -13.46 14.34
C ASP A 108 -11.80 -14.66 14.57
N GLU A 109 -11.81 -15.61 13.64
CA GLU A 109 -11.00 -16.81 13.69
C GLU A 109 -9.62 -16.53 13.07
N GLY A 110 -8.56 -17.15 13.61
CA GLY A 110 -7.19 -17.03 13.09
C GLY A 110 -6.27 -16.07 13.84
N ASN A 111 -4.96 -16.19 13.59
CA ASN A 111 -3.91 -15.36 14.19
C ASN A 111 -3.41 -14.26 13.24
N TRP A 112 -4.25 -13.82 12.31
CA TRP A 112 -3.90 -12.80 11.33
C TRP A 112 -4.40 -11.41 11.77
N ARG A 113 -3.68 -10.37 11.38
CA ARG A 113 -4.04 -8.99 11.70
C ARG A 113 -5.36 -8.65 11.03
N LYS A 114 -6.36 -8.24 11.81
CA LYS A 114 -7.64 -7.76 11.29
C LYS A 114 -7.43 -6.47 10.52
N ILE A 115 -7.48 -6.56 9.20
CA ILE A 115 -7.15 -5.43 8.33
C ILE A 115 -8.30 -4.42 8.23
N GLY A 116 -9.54 -4.84 8.51
CA GLY A 116 -10.74 -3.98 8.39
C GLY A 116 -10.69 -2.72 9.25
N GLU A 117 -9.88 -2.72 10.31
CA GLU A 117 -9.68 -1.59 11.23
C GLU A 117 -8.40 -0.80 10.98
N THR A 118 -7.70 -1.07 9.87
CA THR A 118 -6.56 -0.23 9.46
C THR A 118 -7.04 1.07 8.83
N ALA A 119 -6.18 2.09 8.86
CA ALA A 119 -6.48 3.42 8.34
C ALA A 119 -6.95 3.38 6.87
N GLY A 120 -6.24 2.64 6.02
CA GLY A 120 -6.57 2.52 4.61
C GLY A 120 -7.84 1.71 4.34
N HIS A 121 -7.92 0.49 4.88
CA HIS A 121 -9.06 -0.40 4.62
C HIS A 121 -10.36 0.11 5.23
N SER A 122 -10.32 0.76 6.41
CA SER A 122 -11.53 1.31 7.03
C SER A 122 -12.20 2.40 6.17
N LEU A 123 -11.42 3.12 5.36
CA LEU A 123 -11.94 4.06 4.38
C LEU A 123 -12.36 3.35 3.09
N HIS A 124 -11.47 2.60 2.45
CA HIS A 124 -11.72 2.06 1.11
C HIS A 124 -12.76 0.93 1.13
N TYR A 125 -12.56 -0.08 1.96
CA TYR A 125 -13.51 -1.16 2.12
C TYR A 125 -14.65 -0.76 3.07
N GLY A 126 -14.33 -0.16 4.22
CA GLY A 126 -15.33 0.15 5.25
C GLY A 126 -16.34 1.22 4.82
N LYS A 127 -15.86 2.40 4.42
CA LYS A 127 -16.70 3.56 4.05
C LYS A 127 -17.14 3.52 2.59
N TYR A 128 -16.21 3.31 1.66
CA TYR A 128 -16.48 3.38 0.22
C TYR A 128 -16.86 2.05 -0.43
N LYS A 129 -16.86 0.94 0.33
CA LYS A 129 -17.31 -0.38 -0.12
C LYS A 129 -16.56 -0.88 -1.37
N ILE A 130 -15.27 -0.58 -1.46
CA ILE A 130 -14.39 -1.08 -2.52
C ILE A 130 -14.03 -2.54 -2.20
N GLU A 131 -14.35 -3.44 -3.13
CA GLU A 131 -14.08 -4.87 -2.99
C GLU A 131 -12.58 -5.20 -2.98
N CYS A 132 -12.17 -6.20 -2.20
CA CYS A 132 -10.76 -6.59 -2.00
C CYS A 132 -10.02 -6.82 -3.32
N VAL A 133 -10.65 -7.57 -4.24
CA VAL A 133 -10.10 -7.96 -5.54
C VAL A 133 -9.85 -6.78 -6.47
N THR A 134 -10.51 -5.64 -6.23
CA THR A 134 -10.29 -4.41 -7.00
C THR A 134 -8.84 -3.97 -6.90
N CYS A 135 -8.25 -4.05 -5.71
CA CYS A 135 -6.87 -3.63 -5.45
C CYS A 135 -5.89 -4.81 -5.35
N HIS A 136 -6.32 -5.93 -4.77
CA HIS A 136 -5.49 -7.09 -4.46
C HIS A 136 -5.59 -8.23 -5.48
N ALA A 137 -6.29 -8.08 -6.60
CA ALA A 137 -6.24 -9.08 -7.67
C ALA A 137 -6.21 -8.46 -9.09
N PRO A 138 -5.38 -7.42 -9.34
CA PRO A 138 -5.27 -6.84 -10.69
C PRO A 138 -4.72 -7.83 -11.72
N GLN A 139 -3.97 -8.83 -11.26
CA GLN A 139 -3.38 -9.88 -12.08
C GLN A 139 -3.56 -11.22 -11.38
N VAL A 140 -3.51 -12.30 -12.15
CA VAL A 140 -3.63 -13.67 -11.65
C VAL A 140 -2.60 -13.91 -10.53
N HIS A 141 -3.12 -14.20 -9.34
CA HIS A 141 -2.36 -14.51 -8.12
C HIS A 141 -1.28 -13.50 -7.72
N THR A 142 -1.49 -12.20 -7.99
CA THR A 142 -0.66 -11.10 -7.47
C THR A 142 -1.50 -10.25 -6.53
N PHE A 143 -1.19 -10.31 -5.24
CA PHE A 143 -2.04 -9.76 -4.18
C PHE A 143 -1.55 -8.46 -3.56
N ILE A 144 -0.44 -7.90 -4.03
CA ILE A 144 0.06 -6.63 -3.53
C ILE A 144 -0.34 -5.53 -4.53
N PRO A 145 -1.12 -4.51 -4.11
CA PRO A 145 -1.46 -3.40 -4.97
C PRO A 145 -0.21 -2.63 -5.41
N THR A 146 -0.21 -2.16 -6.65
CA THR A 146 0.84 -1.30 -7.20
C THR A 146 0.39 0.16 -7.24
N ASP A 147 1.30 1.12 -7.46
CA ASP A 147 0.92 2.53 -7.67
C ASP A 147 -0.09 2.71 -8.80
N ALA A 148 0.12 1.98 -9.90
CA ALA A 148 -0.79 1.99 -11.04
C ALA A 148 -2.23 1.55 -10.67
N MET A 149 -2.42 0.82 -9.58
CA MET A 149 -3.76 0.54 -9.06
C MET A 149 -4.38 1.78 -8.41
N CYS A 150 -3.63 2.46 -7.55
CA CYS A 150 -4.08 3.68 -6.89
C CYS A 150 -4.45 4.75 -7.92
N GLU A 151 -3.64 4.91 -8.97
CA GLU A 151 -3.84 5.87 -10.06
C GLU A 151 -5.19 5.74 -10.78
N LYS A 152 -5.77 4.53 -10.86
CA LYS A 152 -7.07 4.32 -11.52
C LYS A 152 -8.19 5.16 -10.90
N CYS A 153 -8.08 5.48 -9.61
CA CYS A 153 -9.04 6.31 -8.89
C CYS A 153 -8.43 7.64 -8.42
N HIS A 154 -7.12 7.66 -8.15
CA HIS A 154 -6.40 8.77 -7.54
C HIS A 154 -5.44 9.50 -8.51
N ALA A 155 -5.72 9.49 -9.81
CA ALA A 155 -4.91 10.16 -10.82
C ALA A 155 -4.64 11.66 -10.51
N ALA A 156 -5.59 12.34 -9.86
CA ALA A 156 -5.46 13.74 -9.47
C ALA A 156 -4.66 13.95 -8.15
N GLN A 157 -4.27 12.87 -7.47
CA GLN A 157 -3.47 12.91 -6.24
C GLN A 157 -2.03 12.42 -6.48
N MET A 158 -1.56 12.43 -7.73
CA MET A 158 -0.17 12.11 -8.01
C MET A 158 0.76 13.16 -7.43
N VAL A 159 1.91 12.72 -6.91
CA VAL A 159 2.92 13.61 -6.37
C VAL A 159 3.48 14.47 -7.50
N ASN A 160 3.45 15.79 -7.34
CA ASN A 160 3.91 16.73 -8.36
C ASN A 160 5.32 17.27 -8.09
N LEU A 161 5.95 16.82 -6.99
CA LEU A 161 7.32 17.19 -6.61
C LEU A 161 8.34 16.24 -7.24
N THR A 162 9.17 16.74 -8.15
CA THR A 162 10.13 15.93 -8.94
C THR A 162 10.99 14.98 -8.09
N PRO A 163 11.53 15.36 -6.92
CA PRO A 163 12.33 14.44 -6.10
C PRO A 163 11.52 13.27 -5.53
N MET A 164 10.22 13.45 -5.28
CA MET A 164 9.33 12.48 -4.63
C MET A 164 8.43 11.73 -5.61
N GLN A 165 8.36 12.14 -6.88
CA GLN A 165 7.55 11.50 -7.94
C GLN A 165 7.82 10.00 -8.13
N ARG A 166 8.98 9.50 -7.72
CA ARG A 166 9.35 8.08 -7.84
C ARG A 166 8.96 7.23 -6.62
N LEU A 167 8.43 7.85 -5.57
CA LEU A 167 8.02 7.14 -4.36
C LEU A 167 6.65 6.49 -4.58
N HIS A 168 6.51 5.27 -4.07
CA HIS A 168 5.22 4.59 -4.04
C HIS A 168 4.27 5.34 -3.08
N CYS A 169 2.96 5.35 -3.35
CA CYS A 169 1.96 6.03 -2.52
C CYS A 169 2.08 5.63 -1.03
N GLY A 170 2.32 4.34 -0.80
CA GLY A 170 2.55 3.73 0.51
C GLY A 170 3.81 4.19 1.25
N SER A 171 4.73 4.87 0.57
CA SER A 171 5.89 5.52 1.21
C SER A 171 5.46 6.70 2.09
N CYS A 172 4.29 7.30 1.86
CA CYS A 172 3.74 8.34 2.72
C CYS A 172 2.44 7.90 3.40
N HIS A 173 1.57 7.19 2.68
CA HIS A 173 0.28 6.73 3.16
C HIS A 173 0.37 5.31 3.71
N ASP A 174 0.57 5.16 5.03
CA ASP A 174 0.55 3.83 5.65
C ASP A 174 -0.88 3.27 5.69
N PHE A 175 -1.18 2.45 4.70
CA PHE A 175 -2.50 1.82 4.54
C PHE A 175 -2.83 0.85 5.70
N LEU A 176 -1.81 0.30 6.35
CA LEU A 176 -1.92 -0.66 7.45
C LEU A 176 -1.76 -0.01 8.83
N ALA A 177 -1.63 1.32 8.90
CA ALA A 177 -1.61 2.06 10.16
C ALA A 177 -2.91 1.81 10.96
N GLU A 178 -2.85 2.06 12.26
CA GLU A 178 -4.05 2.10 13.08
C GLU A 178 -4.99 3.20 12.59
N LYS A 179 -6.31 2.94 12.64
CA LYS A 179 -7.32 3.91 12.22
C LYS A 179 -7.22 5.27 12.92
N SER A 180 -6.76 5.28 14.18
CA SER A 180 -6.53 6.48 14.98
C SER A 180 -5.50 7.43 14.37
N ARG A 181 -4.43 6.89 13.75
CA ARG A 181 -3.39 7.66 13.08
C ARG A 181 -3.90 8.30 11.78
N GLY A 182 -4.89 7.68 11.14
CA GLY A 182 -5.41 8.12 9.86
C GLY A 182 -4.48 7.76 8.69
N LEU A 183 -4.98 7.95 7.47
CA LEU A 183 -4.24 7.59 6.25
C LEU A 183 -3.34 8.73 5.75
N ARG A 184 -3.60 9.98 6.15
CA ARG A 184 -2.74 11.10 5.79
C ARG A 184 -1.45 11.04 6.62
N PRO A 185 -0.27 11.26 6.02
CA PRO A 185 0.98 11.28 6.76
C PRO A 185 0.96 12.40 7.79
N ASP A 186 1.47 12.08 8.98
CA ASP A 186 1.73 13.04 10.06
C ASP A 186 3.19 13.54 9.98
N GLU A 187 3.54 14.51 10.85
CA GLU A 187 4.89 15.05 10.94
C GLU A 187 5.95 13.95 11.15
N ALA A 188 5.63 12.94 11.96
CA ALA A 188 6.51 11.82 12.22
C ALA A 188 6.85 11.05 10.93
N ARG A 189 5.86 10.82 10.05
CA ARG A 189 6.10 10.15 8.76
C ARG A 189 7.03 10.95 7.85
N CYS A 190 6.93 12.27 7.85
CA CYS A 190 7.86 13.14 7.12
C CYS A 190 9.27 13.07 7.73
N ALA A 191 9.37 13.11 9.06
CA ALA A 191 10.62 13.11 9.81
C ALA A 191 11.44 11.83 9.62
N GLU A 192 10.82 10.69 9.31
CA GLU A 192 11.52 9.43 9.02
C GLU A 192 12.55 9.56 7.88
N CYS A 193 12.33 10.48 6.93
CA CYS A 193 13.28 10.78 5.86
C CYS A 193 13.89 12.19 5.98
N HIS A 194 13.15 13.16 6.49
CA HIS A 194 13.58 14.57 6.57
C HIS A 194 14.23 14.96 7.92
N GLY A 195 14.35 14.04 8.89
CA GLY A 195 14.80 14.32 10.26
C GLY A 195 16.28 14.01 10.59
N GLY A 196 17.14 13.71 9.61
CA GLY A 196 18.55 13.30 9.84
C GLY A 196 19.53 14.43 10.20
N ASP A 197 20.77 14.03 10.55
CA ASP A 197 21.90 14.82 11.14
C ASP A 197 22.43 16.02 10.32
N GLY A 198 21.69 16.49 9.31
CA GLY A 198 21.98 17.69 8.51
C GLY A 198 21.37 18.99 9.07
N GLY A 199 20.68 18.93 10.21
CA GLY A 199 20.48 20.10 11.07
C GLY A 199 19.32 21.03 10.72
N THR A 200 18.14 20.50 10.41
CA THR A 200 16.83 21.06 10.83
C THR A 200 15.81 19.95 10.57
N GLY A 201 15.25 19.32 11.61
CA GLY A 201 14.08 18.45 11.43
C GLY A 201 12.91 19.23 10.79
N PRO A 202 11.77 18.58 10.48
CA PRO A 202 10.60 19.25 9.93
C PRO A 202 9.90 20.10 10.99
N SER A 203 10.63 20.94 11.72
CA SER A 203 10.04 21.87 12.66
C SER A 203 9.45 23.00 11.86
N ALA A 204 8.12 23.00 11.72
CA ALA A 204 7.42 24.24 11.44
C ALA A 204 7.93 25.32 12.43
N PRO A 205 8.14 26.56 11.98
CA PRO A 205 8.55 27.65 12.86
C PRO A 205 7.67 27.68 14.12
N PRO A 206 8.14 28.13 15.29
CA PRO A 206 7.36 28.07 16.54
C PRO A 206 5.94 28.64 16.44
N TRP A 207 5.75 29.61 15.55
CA TRP A 207 4.48 30.29 15.23
C TRP A 207 3.52 29.46 14.35
N HIS A 208 4.03 28.42 13.68
CA HIS A 208 3.32 27.56 12.74
C HIS A 208 3.31 26.09 13.18
N ARG A 209 3.68 25.78 14.43
CA ARG A 209 3.66 24.40 14.98
C ARG A 209 2.29 23.72 14.94
N ALA A 210 1.21 24.48 14.85
CA ALA A 210 -0.14 23.94 14.71
C ALA A 210 -0.51 23.58 13.26
N LEU A 211 0.28 24.00 12.27
CA LEU A 211 0.10 23.65 10.87
C LEU A 211 0.84 22.35 10.56
N GLU A 212 0.24 21.52 9.70
CA GLU A 212 0.87 20.32 9.18
C GLU A 212 1.88 20.71 8.09
N CYS A 213 2.94 19.92 7.89
CA CYS A 213 3.95 20.18 6.86
C CYS A 213 3.30 20.39 5.47
N ALA A 214 2.23 19.66 5.17
CA ALA A 214 1.50 19.71 3.91
C ALA A 214 0.76 21.03 3.67
N ASN A 215 0.49 21.84 4.71
CA ASN A 215 -0.07 23.18 4.54
C ASN A 215 0.90 24.11 3.81
N CYS A 216 2.21 23.94 4.06
CA CYS A 216 3.25 24.70 3.40
C CYS A 216 3.82 23.93 2.20
N HIS A 217 3.90 22.60 2.25
CA HIS A 217 4.45 21.74 1.20
C HIS A 217 3.38 20.83 0.58
N PRO A 218 2.50 21.34 -0.29
CA PRO A 218 1.39 20.57 -0.85
C PRO A 218 1.90 19.59 -1.91
N VAL A 219 2.32 18.40 -1.49
CA VAL A 219 3.02 17.40 -2.33
C VAL A 219 2.21 16.89 -3.52
N HIS A 220 0.88 16.98 -3.46
CA HIS A 220 -0.04 16.57 -4.53
C HIS A 220 -0.56 17.74 -5.37
N ALA A 221 -0.41 18.99 -4.89
CA ALA A 221 -0.84 20.14 -5.69
C ALA A 221 0.10 20.30 -6.88
N PRO A 222 -0.40 20.71 -8.06
CA PRO A 222 0.49 21.13 -9.13
C PRO A 222 1.42 22.23 -8.59
N ARG A 223 2.66 22.28 -9.09
CA ARG A 223 3.53 23.41 -8.81
C ARG A 223 2.75 24.68 -9.12
N VAL A 224 2.74 25.61 -8.16
CA VAL A 224 2.26 26.96 -8.43
C VAL A 224 3.20 27.52 -9.49
N GLU A 225 2.76 27.54 -10.75
CA GLU A 225 3.42 28.35 -11.77
C GLU A 225 3.43 29.78 -11.24
N ALA A 226 4.61 30.39 -11.25
CA ALA A 226 4.88 31.71 -10.71
C ALA A 226 3.72 32.67 -11.01
N VAL A 227 3.04 33.14 -9.95
CA VAL A 227 2.18 34.31 -10.08
C VAL A 227 3.12 35.48 -10.26
N VAL A 228 3.33 35.88 -11.51
CA VAL A 228 4.06 37.09 -11.88
C VAL A 228 3.18 38.28 -11.51
N ASP A 229 3.17 38.67 -10.24
CA ASP A 229 2.70 40.01 -9.87
C ASP A 229 3.92 40.97 -9.95
N PRO A 230 3.95 41.92 -10.90
CA PRO A 230 5.12 42.77 -11.16
C PRO A 230 5.53 43.69 -10.01
N ILE A 231 4.78 43.75 -8.91
CA ILE A 231 4.91 44.82 -7.91
C ILE A 231 5.34 44.33 -6.51
N THR A 232 5.19 43.04 -6.15
CA THR A 232 5.37 42.63 -4.73
C THR A 232 6.00 41.26 -4.44
N ALA A 233 6.39 40.45 -5.43
CA ALA A 233 7.03 39.17 -5.13
C ALA A 233 8.16 38.84 -6.11
N PRO A 234 9.39 38.54 -5.65
CA PRO A 234 10.34 37.82 -6.48
C PRO A 234 9.75 36.45 -6.83
N GLU A 235 10.09 35.94 -8.01
CA GLU A 235 9.73 34.59 -8.46
C GLU A 235 10.11 33.58 -7.36
N VAL A 236 9.12 33.06 -6.63
CA VAL A 236 9.35 31.92 -5.75
C VAL A 236 9.16 30.68 -6.60
N GLU A 237 10.19 30.32 -7.38
CA GLU A 237 10.34 28.94 -7.80
C GLU A 237 10.46 28.09 -6.54
N GLY A 238 9.39 27.39 -6.19
CA GLY A 238 9.33 26.69 -4.93
C GLY A 238 8.24 25.64 -4.87
N ASP A 239 8.56 24.56 -4.18
CA ASP A 239 7.63 23.47 -3.89
C ASP A 239 6.74 23.80 -2.66
N ALA A 240 6.76 25.05 -2.19
CA ALA A 240 6.08 25.52 -0.98
C ALA A 240 5.11 26.68 -1.24
N VAL A 241 4.02 26.75 -0.48
CA VAL A 241 2.99 27.80 -0.53
C VAL A 241 3.59 29.13 -0.06
N PRO A 242 3.43 30.23 -0.83
CA PRO A 242 3.89 31.55 -0.42
C PRO A 242 3.21 32.03 0.87
N CYS A 243 3.97 32.66 1.78
CA CYS A 243 3.46 33.17 3.06
C CYS A 243 2.28 34.14 2.88
N SER A 244 2.31 34.95 1.81
CA SER A 244 1.27 35.92 1.45
C SER A 244 -0.10 35.29 1.16
N THR A 245 -0.16 33.99 0.90
CA THR A 245 -1.43 33.25 0.74
C THR A 245 -2.28 33.30 2.00
N CYS A 246 -1.63 33.34 3.18
CA CYS A 246 -2.31 33.39 4.49
C CYS A 246 -2.14 34.75 5.17
N HIS A 247 -0.97 35.40 5.02
CA HIS A 247 -0.62 36.65 5.67
C HIS A 247 -0.96 37.88 4.81
N VAL A 248 -2.23 38.03 4.45
CA VAL A 248 -2.70 39.07 3.50
C VAL A 248 -2.72 40.49 4.10
N GLU A 249 -2.99 40.64 5.40
CA GLU A 249 -3.07 41.96 6.08
C GLU A 249 -1.79 42.33 6.84
N GLU A 250 -1.01 41.35 7.29
CA GLU A 250 0.21 41.56 8.09
C GLU A 250 1.38 42.10 7.26
N ALA A 251 1.38 41.83 5.95
CA ALA A 251 2.30 42.46 5.00
C ALA A 251 2.22 44.00 5.05
N ALA A 252 1.08 44.58 5.42
CA ALA A 252 0.89 46.04 5.48
C ALA A 252 1.41 46.68 6.78
N LEU A 253 1.60 45.91 7.85
CA LEU A 253 1.92 46.45 9.18
C LEU A 253 3.43 46.51 9.45
N HIS A 254 4.23 45.58 8.93
CA HIS A 254 5.66 45.45 9.30
C HIS A 254 6.63 45.27 8.11
N MET A 255 6.18 45.20 6.85
CA MET A 255 7.13 45.18 5.71
C MET A 255 7.58 46.59 5.33
N PRO A 256 8.87 46.92 5.46
CA PRO A 256 9.46 47.92 4.57
C PRO A 256 9.27 47.42 3.14
N GLN A 257 8.92 48.28 2.19
CA GLN A 257 8.66 47.95 0.77
C GLN A 257 9.83 47.26 0.03
N ALA A 258 10.94 46.96 0.70
CA ALA A 258 12.22 46.53 0.14
C ALA A 258 12.68 45.13 0.57
N HIS A 259 11.93 44.38 1.39
CA HIS A 259 12.35 43.06 1.90
C HIS A 259 11.32 41.96 1.61
N ALA A 260 11.79 40.74 1.38
CA ALA A 260 10.95 39.55 1.32
C ALA A 260 10.75 38.94 2.71
N CYS A 261 9.61 38.26 2.95
CA CYS A 261 9.28 37.70 4.27
C CYS A 261 10.39 36.78 4.82
N GLN A 262 11.01 36.00 3.94
CA GLN A 262 12.01 34.97 4.27
C GLN A 262 13.37 35.56 4.67
N GLU A 263 13.64 36.83 4.34
CA GLU A 263 14.87 37.52 4.73
C GLU A 263 14.90 37.80 6.24
N CYS A 264 13.74 37.90 6.87
CA CYS A 264 13.60 38.01 8.31
C CYS A 264 13.07 36.73 8.94
N HIS A 265 12.21 35.98 8.26
CA HIS A 265 11.62 34.73 8.76
C HIS A 265 12.19 33.51 8.05
N GLU A 266 13.33 33.01 8.54
CA GLU A 266 13.94 31.79 8.00
C GLU A 266 13.01 30.58 8.24
N PRO A 267 12.55 29.89 7.18
CA PRO A 267 11.75 28.69 7.31
C PRO A 267 12.51 27.58 8.04
N HIS A 268 11.82 26.81 8.87
CA HIS A 268 12.39 25.73 9.69
C HIS A 268 13.44 26.16 10.74
N ALA A 269 13.66 27.47 10.94
CA ALA A 269 14.58 27.99 11.94
C ALA A 269 13.88 28.49 13.22
N ALA A 270 14.69 28.81 14.23
CA ALA A 270 14.25 29.46 15.44
C ALA A 270 13.74 30.89 15.15
N PRO A 271 12.92 31.48 16.04
CA PRO A 271 12.32 32.77 15.75
C PRO A 271 13.34 33.90 15.61
N ALA A 272 13.22 34.65 14.52
CA ALA A 272 13.94 35.88 14.36
C ALA A 272 13.40 36.95 15.33
N GLY A 273 14.27 37.40 16.24
CA GLY A 273 14.02 38.57 17.08
C GLY A 273 14.63 39.84 16.47
N GLU A 274 14.66 40.92 17.26
CA GLU A 274 15.24 42.22 16.88
C GLU A 274 16.70 42.12 16.34
N ALA A 275 17.41 41.04 16.71
CA ALA A 275 18.75 40.74 16.21
C ALA A 275 18.81 40.67 14.67
N VAL A 276 17.80 40.09 13.99
CA VAL A 276 17.82 39.95 12.53
C VAL A 276 17.92 41.30 11.82
N CYS A 277 17.22 42.32 12.36
CA CYS A 277 17.26 43.68 11.85
C CYS A 277 18.63 44.33 12.12
N ARG A 278 19.14 44.17 13.35
CA ARG A 278 20.41 44.77 13.76
C ARG A 278 21.59 44.21 12.96
N ASP A 279 21.59 42.92 12.67
CA ASP A 279 22.69 42.26 11.99
C ASP A 279 22.84 42.77 10.54
N CYS A 280 21.74 42.98 9.83
CA CYS A 280 21.75 43.56 8.47
C CYS A 280 21.91 45.09 8.46
N HIS A 281 21.37 45.81 9.45
CA HIS A 281 21.42 47.29 9.51
C HIS A 281 22.53 47.85 10.39
N ALA A 282 23.45 47.02 10.90
CA ALA A 282 24.56 47.43 11.77
C ALA A 282 25.41 48.57 11.18
N THR A 283 25.52 48.64 9.85
CA THR A 283 26.28 49.66 9.12
C THR A 283 25.50 50.95 8.84
N GLN A 284 24.16 50.92 8.85
CA GLN A 284 23.31 52.09 8.59
C GLN A 284 23.16 52.98 9.83
N ALA A 285 23.24 52.39 11.03
CA ALA A 285 23.30 53.13 12.30
C ALA A 285 24.56 53.99 12.45
N ALA A 286 25.68 53.61 11.80
CA ALA A 286 26.93 54.35 11.82
C ALA A 286 26.96 55.55 10.85
N ALA A 287 26.00 55.64 9.90
CA ALA A 287 25.98 56.65 8.84
C ALA A 287 24.94 57.77 9.06
N SER A 288 24.13 57.70 10.11
CA SER A 288 23.18 58.77 10.45
C SER A 288 23.81 59.75 11.45
N PRO A 289 23.91 61.06 11.14
CA PRO A 289 24.37 62.02 12.13
C PRO A 289 23.33 62.10 13.28
N PRO A 290 23.78 62.30 14.52
CA PRO A 290 22.87 62.47 15.65
C PRO A 290 21.95 63.69 15.40
N ARG A 291 20.66 63.52 15.70
CA ARG A 291 19.72 64.64 15.80
C ARG A 291 19.98 65.45 17.06
#